data_AF-A0A1Q7Q8X1-F1
#
_entry.id   AF-A0A1Q7Q8X1-F1
#
_cell.length_a   1.000
_cell.length_b   1.000
_cell.length_c   1.000
_cell.angle_alpha   90.00
_cell.angle_beta   90.00
_cell.angle_gamma   90.00
#
_symmetry.space_group_name_H-M   'P 1'
#
loop_
_entity.id
_entity.type
_entity.pdbx_description
1 polymer ?
#
loop_
_entity_poly.entity_id
_entity_poly.type
_entity_poly.pdbx_seq_one_letter_code
_entity_poly.pdbx_strand_id
1 'polypeptide(L)'
;MARRSLHPFDLLAERFAQIFAERVSAALPVANRAGRDGVGRKLRGLKRDMRCRYPGCKNRSKGPRFRFFCEEHLKLPKKQQDAALVKWAAKNA
;
A
#
# COMPACT_ATOMS: atom_id res chain seq x y z
N MET A 1 -15.39 -38.71 27.39
CA MET A 1 -13.95 -38.44 27.15
C MET A 1 -13.48 -39.35 26.02
N ALA A 2 -13.49 -38.89 24.77
CA ALA A 2 -13.06 -39.71 23.64
C ALA A 2 -11.55 -39.96 23.74
N ARG A 3 -11.16 -41.23 23.91
CA ARG A 3 -9.75 -41.65 23.88
C ARG A 3 -9.28 -41.49 22.44
N ARG A 4 -8.55 -40.40 22.15
CA ARG A 4 -7.81 -40.24 20.89
C ARG A 4 -6.77 -41.36 20.83
N SER A 5 -7.04 -42.39 20.05
CA SER A 5 -6.02 -43.33 19.59
C SER A 5 -5.04 -42.55 18.73
N LEU A 6 -3.90 -42.15 19.31
CA LEU A 6 -2.80 -41.54 18.58
C LEU A 6 -2.17 -42.63 17.72
N HIS A 7 -2.49 -42.67 16.43
CA HIS A 7 -1.84 -43.60 15.52
C HIS A 7 -0.35 -43.23 15.45
N PRO A 8 0.58 -44.19 15.32
CA PRO A 8 2.01 -43.88 15.16
C PRO A 8 2.28 -42.94 13.97
N PHE A 9 1.39 -42.95 12.97
CA PHE A 9 1.44 -42.04 11.83
C PHE A 9 1.01 -40.60 12.16
N ASP A 10 0.16 -40.39 13.17
CA ASP A 10 -0.22 -39.04 13.60
C ASP A 10 0.99 -38.33 14.23
N LEU A 11 1.76 -39.04 15.05
CA LEU A 11 3.00 -38.52 15.64
C LEU A 11 4.04 -38.20 14.55
N LEU A 12 4.13 -39.04 13.52
CA LEU A 12 5.01 -38.79 12.37
C LEU A 12 4.55 -37.57 11.57
N ALA A 13 3.24 -37.43 11.35
CA ALA A 13 2.65 -36.31 10.63
C ALA A 13 2.85 -34.99 11.39
N GLU A 14 2.66 -34.98 12.71
CA GLU A 14 2.91 -33.82 13.57
C GLU A 14 4.39 -33.41 13.55
N ARG A 15 5.31 -34.39 13.65
CA ARG A 15 6.76 -34.14 13.58
C ARG A 15 7.16 -33.57 12.23
N PHE A 16 6.60 -34.11 11.14
CA PHE A 16 6.85 -33.63 9.79
C PHE A 16 6.33 -32.20 9.59
N ALA A 17 5.10 -31.93 10.04
CA ALA A 17 4.50 -30.60 9.93
C ALA A 17 5.33 -29.53 10.65
N GLN A 18 5.87 -29.86 11.83
CA GLN A 18 6.77 -28.96 12.58
C GLN A 18 8.06 -28.66 11.81
N ILE A 19 8.76 -29.71 11.36
CA ILE A 19 10.03 -29.55 10.61
C ILE A 19 9.80 -28.76 9.30
N PHE A 20 8.70 -29.05 8.61
CA PHE A 20 8.34 -28.36 7.38
C PHE A 20 8.04 -26.87 7.64
N ALA A 21 7.26 -26.55 8.68
CA ALA A 21 6.95 -25.17 9.04
C ALA A 21 8.21 -24.35 9.38
N GLU A 22 9.16 -24.93 10.14
CA GLU A 22 10.44 -24.28 10.44
C GLU A 22 11.27 -24.04 9.19
N ARG A 23 11.35 -25.01 8.28
CA ARG A 23 12.12 -24.86 7.04
C ARG A 23 11.50 -23.84 6.08
N VAL A 24 10.18 -23.83 5.94
CA VAL A 24 9.47 -22.85 5.09
C VAL A 24 9.58 -21.44 5.68
N SER A 25 9.41 -21.29 6.99
CA SER A 25 9.55 -19.98 7.65
C SER A 25 10.97 -19.42 7.61
N ALA A 26 12.00 -20.28 7.63
CA ALA A 26 13.39 -19.86 7.48
C ALA A 26 13.79 -19.56 6.02
N ALA A 27 13.18 -20.26 5.05
CA ALA A 27 13.49 -20.09 3.63
C ALA A 27 12.77 -18.89 3.00
N LEU A 28 11.63 -18.47 3.57
CA LEU A 28 10.99 -17.23 3.16
C LEU A 28 11.75 -16.06 3.80
N PRO A 29 12.18 -15.04 3.03
CA PRO A 29 12.62 -13.79 3.65
C PRO A 29 11.47 -13.33 4.54
N VAL A 30 11.77 -12.83 5.74
CA VAL A 30 10.79 -12.17 6.62
C VAL A 30 10.32 -10.90 5.91
N ALA A 31 9.48 -11.08 4.90
CA ALA A 31 8.61 -10.06 4.37
C ALA A 31 7.64 -9.82 5.52
N ASN A 32 8.01 -8.84 6.35
CA ASN A 32 7.15 -8.06 7.23
C ASN A 32 5.70 -8.44 6.99
N ARG A 33 5.12 -9.29 7.86
CA ARG A 33 3.74 -9.77 7.87
C ARG A 33 2.89 -8.92 6.92
N ALA A 34 2.91 -9.30 5.65
CA ALA A 34 2.24 -8.55 4.59
C ALA A 34 0.79 -8.98 4.68
N GLY A 35 0.13 -8.46 5.71
CA GLY A 35 -1.30 -8.51 5.85
C GLY A 35 -1.89 -7.82 4.64
N ARG A 36 -2.47 -8.65 3.77
CA ARG A 36 -3.58 -8.36 2.85
C ARG A 36 -3.73 -6.88 2.52
N ASP A 37 -3.25 -6.53 1.34
CA ASP A 37 -3.60 -5.33 0.61
C ASP A 37 -5.09 -5.03 0.68
N GLY A 38 -5.41 -3.88 1.27
CA GLY A 38 -6.77 -3.38 1.33
C GLY A 38 -6.87 -2.22 2.31
N VAL A 39 -6.77 -1.00 1.79
CA VAL A 39 -7.14 0.25 2.49
C VAL A 39 -6.10 0.77 3.48
N GLY A 40 -5.27 1.68 2.96
CA GLY A 40 -4.69 2.76 3.75
C GLY A 40 -3.43 2.39 4.52
N ARG A 41 -2.29 2.35 3.82
CA ARG A 41 -1.02 2.76 4.45
C ARG A 41 -1.26 4.16 5.01
N LYS A 42 -1.56 4.21 6.32
CA LYS A 42 -1.51 5.41 7.15
C LYS A 42 -0.07 5.91 7.08
N LEU A 43 0.23 6.72 6.07
CA LEU A 43 1.27 7.75 6.13
C LEU A 43 0.81 8.80 7.16
N ARG A 44 0.57 8.37 8.41
CA ARG A 44 0.36 9.24 9.56
C ARG A 44 1.75 9.78 9.92
N GLY A 45 2.18 10.81 9.22
CA GLY A 45 3.46 11.47 9.50
C GLY A 45 3.96 12.35 8.37
N LEU A 46 3.81 11.93 7.11
CA LEU A 46 4.04 12.82 5.98
C LEU A 46 2.79 13.67 5.78
N LYS A 47 2.85 14.94 6.21
CA LYS A 47 1.94 15.99 5.74
C LYS A 47 2.04 15.99 4.21
N ARG A 48 1.20 15.22 3.51
CA ARG A 48 1.15 15.23 2.06
C ARG A 48 0.90 16.66 1.63
N ASP A 49 1.71 17.18 0.72
CA ASP A 49 1.52 18.52 0.19
C ASP A 49 0.19 18.60 -0.54
N MET A 50 -0.81 19.14 0.15
CA MET A 50 -2.17 19.32 -0.38
C MET A 50 -2.29 20.58 -1.25
N ARG A 51 -1.19 21.11 -1.79
CA ARG A 51 -1.20 22.31 -2.65
C ARG A 51 -1.71 21.96 -4.05
N CYS A 52 -2.33 22.94 -4.71
CA CYS A 52 -2.69 22.79 -6.11
C CYS A 52 -1.44 22.58 -6.97
N ARG A 53 -1.45 21.59 -7.86
CA ARG A 53 -0.34 21.33 -8.80
C ARG A 53 -0.33 22.26 -10.02
N TYR A 54 -1.32 23.13 -10.15
CA TYR A 54 -1.36 24.11 -11.25
C TYR A 54 -0.28 25.18 -11.06
N PRO A 55 0.48 25.56 -12.11
CA PRO A 55 1.55 26.55 -12.00
C PRO A 55 1.02 27.88 -11.46
N GLY A 56 1.63 28.38 -10.38
CA GLY A 56 1.26 29.65 -9.75
C GLY A 56 0.03 29.60 -8.84
N CYS A 57 -0.67 28.46 -8.74
CA CYS A 57 -1.83 28.34 -7.86
C CYS A 57 -1.41 28.11 -6.40
N LYS A 58 -1.86 28.98 -5.50
CA LYS A 58 -1.64 28.87 -4.05
C LYS A 58 -2.80 28.19 -3.31
N ASN A 59 -3.88 27.85 -4.02
CA ASN A 59 -5.08 27.26 -3.42
C ASN A 59 -4.82 25.82 -2.94
N ARG A 60 -5.54 25.43 -1.90
CA ARG A 60 -5.54 24.05 -1.41
C ARG A 60 -6.24 23.15 -2.43
N SER A 61 -5.64 22.00 -2.71
CA SER A 61 -6.23 20.99 -3.57
C SER A 61 -7.34 20.21 -2.85
N LYS A 62 -8.28 19.67 -3.62
CA LYS A 62 -9.28 18.70 -3.11
C LYS A 62 -8.68 17.33 -2.77
N GLY A 63 -7.41 17.13 -3.08
CA GLY A 63 -6.64 15.94 -2.69
C GLY A 63 -6.33 14.97 -3.83
N PRO A 64 -5.81 13.78 -3.47
CA PRO A 64 -5.24 12.82 -4.43
C PRO A 64 -6.25 12.34 -5.47
N ARG A 65 -7.52 12.19 -5.09
CA ARG A 65 -8.59 11.74 -6.00
C ARG A 65 -8.85 12.74 -7.14
N PHE A 66 -8.53 14.01 -6.93
CA PHE A 66 -8.68 15.10 -7.89
C PHE A 66 -7.33 15.53 -8.49
N ARG A 67 -6.35 14.61 -8.54
CA ARG A 67 -4.99 14.86 -9.06
C ARG A 67 -4.30 16.06 -8.39
N PHE A 68 -4.69 16.39 -7.17
CA PHE A 68 -4.23 17.58 -6.44
C PHE A 68 -4.55 18.91 -7.13
N PHE A 69 -5.66 19.04 -7.86
CA PHE A 69 -6.18 20.34 -8.32
C PHE A 69 -7.19 20.95 -7.33
N CYS A 70 -7.35 22.28 -7.38
CA CYS A 70 -8.46 22.98 -6.71
C CYS A 70 -9.73 22.98 -7.61
N GLU A 71 -10.86 23.51 -7.11
CA GLU A 71 -12.13 23.50 -7.84
C GLU A 71 -12.09 24.25 -9.17
N GLU A 72 -11.34 25.35 -9.22
CA GLU A 72 -11.17 26.17 -10.42
C GLU A 72 -10.39 25.39 -11.49
N HIS A 73 -9.27 24.78 -11.09
CA HIS A 73 -8.39 24.05 -12.01
C HIS A 73 -8.89 22.64 -12.39
N LEU A 74 -9.89 22.13 -11.68
CA LEU A 74 -10.58 20.90 -12.07
C LEU A 74 -11.54 21.12 -13.26
N LYS A 75 -12.09 22.34 -13.39
CA LYS A 75 -13.00 22.71 -14.50
C LYS A 75 -12.26 22.94 -15.83
N LEU A 76 -10.95 23.17 -15.77
CA LEU A 76 -10.12 23.35 -16.97
C LEU A 76 -10.01 22.05 -17.79
N PRO A 77 -9.80 22.15 -19.11
CA PRO A 77 -9.68 20.99 -19.99
C PRO A 77 -8.55 20.05 -19.54
N LYS A 78 -8.77 18.73 -19.67
CA LYS A 78 -7.80 17.69 -19.27
C LYS A 78 -6.39 17.91 -19.83
N LYS A 79 -6.28 18.39 -21.08
CA LYS A 79 -4.98 18.71 -21.73
C LYS A 79 -4.14 19.72 -20.93
N GLN A 80 -4.78 20.75 -20.37
CA GLN A 80 -4.08 21.76 -19.57
C GLN A 80 -3.71 21.25 -18.18
N GLN A 81 -4.54 20.37 -17.61
CA GLN A 81 -4.24 19.67 -16.35
C GLN A 81 -3.01 18.75 -16.51
N ASP A 82 -2.93 18.01 -17.62
CA ASP A 82 -1.80 17.12 -17.90
C ASP A 82 -0.51 17.91 -18.10
N ALA A 83 -0.54 19.02 -18.85
CA ALA A 83 0.60 19.91 -19.00
C ALA A 83 1.08 20.47 -17.65
N ALA A 84 0.15 20.85 -16.76
CA ALA A 84 0.48 21.30 -15.40
C ALA A 84 1.12 20.19 -14.56
N LEU A 85 0.64 18.95 -14.67
CA LEU A 85 1.23 17.80 -13.97
C LEU A 85 2.62 17.43 -14.48
N VAL A 86 2.85 17.48 -15.79
CA VAL A 86 4.19 17.26 -16.36
C VAL A 86 5.16 18.33 -15.88
N LYS A 87 4.75 19.61 -15.89
CA LYS A 87 5.56 20.71 -15.33
C LYS A 87 5.85 20.53 -13.83
N TRP A 88 4.85 20.07 -13.07
CA TRP A 88 5.03 19.79 -11.65
C TRP A 88 5.97 18.60 -11.43
N ALA A 89 5.83 17.53 -12.22
CA ALA A 89 6.70 16.35 -12.15
C ALA A 89 8.14 16.72 -12.50
N ALA A 90 8.37 17.48 -13.56
CA ALA A 90 9.71 17.95 -13.94
C ALA A 90 10.37 18.84 -12.87
N LYS A 91 9.58 19.56 -12.07
CA LYS A 91 10.08 20.41 -10.98
C LYS A 91 10.32 19.66 -9.65
N ASN A 92 9.69 18.49 -9.46
CA ASN A 92 9.75 17.70 -8.22
C ASN A 92 10.35 16.30 -8.41
N ALA A 93 10.91 16.01 -9.59
CA ALA A 93 11.75 14.84 -9.85
C ALA A 93 13.15 15.08 -9.30
#